data_AF-A0A821K7A4-F1
#
_entry.id   AF-A0A821K7A4-F1
#
_cell.length_a   1.000
_cell.length_b   1.000
_cell.length_c   1.000
_cell.angle_alpha   90.00
_cell.angle_beta   90.00
_cell.angle_gamma   90.00
#
_symmetry.space_group_name_H-M   'P 1'
#
loop_
_entity.id
_entity.type
_entity.pdbx_description
1 polymer ?
#
loop_
_entity_poly.entity_id
_entity_poly.type
_entity_poly.pdbx_seq_one_letter_code
_entity_poly.pdbx_strand_id
1 'polypeptide(L)'
;RGAVYDVAVDIRHGSPYFGKHVGLVLDALSGKMLWIPPGFAHGYCTLKTDSTIAYKLTNFYSAEYDAGTAWNDLTLGINWPVDPSNAIISDKDRSLPAFGNLPPLFTYTEFIQAMTDI
;
A
#
# COMPACT_ATOMS: atom_id res chain seq x y z
N ARG A 1 10.43 15.38 5.27
CA ARG A 1 10.31 16.63 4.47
C ARG A 1 9.33 16.39 3.33
N GLY A 2 8.70 17.44 2.80
CA GLY A 2 7.73 17.31 1.70
C GLY A 2 6.35 16.81 2.15
N ALA A 3 5.62 16.22 1.20
CA ALA A 3 4.29 15.63 1.41
C ALA A 3 4.04 14.47 0.43
N VAL A 4 3.25 13.49 0.86
CA VAL A 4 2.80 12.34 0.06
C VAL A 4 1.31 12.10 0.27
N TYR A 5 0.63 11.56 -0.74
CA TYR A 5 -0.65 10.88 -0.56
C TYR A 5 -0.36 9.40 -0.35
N ASP A 6 -0.63 8.91 0.85
CA ASP A 6 -0.26 7.58 1.34
C ASP A 6 -1.50 6.68 1.40
N VAL A 7 -1.41 5.48 0.84
CA VAL A 7 -2.56 4.58 0.64
C VAL A 7 -2.25 3.17 1.14
N ALA A 8 -3.20 2.59 1.89
CA ALA A 8 -3.19 1.20 2.31
C ALA A 8 -4.40 0.47 1.71
N VAL A 9 -4.19 -0.71 1.14
CA VAL A 9 -5.23 -1.55 0.52
C VAL A 9 -5.29 -2.89 1.24
N ASP A 10 -6.48 -3.33 1.64
CA ASP A 10 -6.67 -4.65 2.23
C ASP A 10 -6.56 -5.75 1.17
N ILE A 11 -5.53 -6.59 1.26
CA ILE A 11 -5.30 -7.72 0.34
C ILE A 11 -5.47 -9.08 1.03
N ARG A 12 -6.12 -9.11 2.20
CA ARG A 12 -6.34 -10.35 2.96
C ARG A 12 -7.54 -11.10 2.39
N HIS A 13 -7.29 -12.25 1.77
CA HIS A 13 -8.36 -13.08 1.23
C HIS A 13 -9.34 -13.50 2.32
N GLY A 14 -10.64 -13.35 2.05
CA GLY A 14 -11.71 -13.58 3.02
C GLY A 14 -12.03 -12.39 3.93
N SER A 15 -11.29 -11.27 3.83
CA SER A 15 -11.65 -10.04 4.55
C SER A 15 -12.97 -9.47 4.00
N PRO A 16 -13.90 -9.01 4.87
CA PRO A 16 -15.08 -8.27 4.43
C PRO A 16 -14.73 -6.91 3.78
N TYR A 17 -13.48 -6.46 3.92
CA TYR A 17 -12.96 -5.23 3.35
C TYR A 17 -11.93 -5.47 2.23
N PHE A 18 -11.82 -6.68 1.69
CA PHE A 18 -10.88 -6.98 0.61
C PHE A 18 -11.02 -6.00 -0.58
N GLY A 19 -9.90 -5.46 -1.03
CA GLY A 19 -9.83 -4.43 -2.08
C GLY A 19 -10.26 -3.02 -1.65
N LYS A 20 -10.70 -2.83 -0.40
CA LYS A 20 -10.95 -1.49 0.16
C LYS A 20 -9.64 -0.86 0.59
N HIS A 21 -9.62 0.47 0.54
CA HIS A 21 -8.45 1.26 0.85
C HIS A 21 -8.76 2.43 1.76
N VAL A 22 -7.71 2.91 2.44
CA VAL A 22 -7.68 4.21 3.10
C VAL A 22 -6.53 5.00 2.48
N GLY A 23 -6.76 6.29 2.22
CA GLY A 23 -5.76 7.19 1.71
C GLY A 23 -5.79 8.54 2.42
N LEU A 24 -4.62 9.06 2.79
CA LEU A 24 -4.49 10.37 3.43
C LEU A 24 -3.20 11.09 3.03
N VAL A 25 -3.22 12.41 3.14
CA VAL A 25 -2.01 13.21 2.98
C VAL A 25 -1.18 13.14 4.26
N LEU A 26 0.07 12.71 4.11
CA LEU A 26 1.11 12.80 5.13
C LEU A 26 2.09 13.91 4.74
N ASP A 27 2.39 14.81 5.67
CA ASP A 27 3.32 15.92 5.44
C ASP A 27 4.26 16.11 6.63
N ALA A 28 5.31 16.90 6.40
CA ALA A 28 6.32 17.18 7.41
C ALA A 28 5.85 18.10 8.55
N LEU A 29 4.66 18.69 8.47
CA LEU A 29 4.17 19.69 9.43
C LEU A 29 3.24 19.08 10.47
N SER A 30 2.38 18.16 10.05
CA SER A 30 1.31 17.58 10.86
C SER A 30 1.78 16.45 11.77
N GLY A 31 2.92 15.83 11.48
CA GLY A 31 3.45 14.69 12.24
C GLY A 31 2.56 13.43 12.20
N LYS A 32 1.60 13.38 11.27
CA LYS A 32 0.73 12.21 11.08
C LYS A 32 1.55 11.02 10.60
N MET A 33 1.17 9.83 11.04
CA MET A 33 1.69 8.56 10.58
C MET A 33 0.53 7.66 10.19
N LEU A 34 0.72 6.87 9.14
CA LEU A 34 -0.18 5.77 8.79
C LEU A 34 0.46 4.46 9.25
N TRP A 35 -0.26 3.71 10.07
CA TRP A 35 0.13 2.34 10.39
C TRP A 35 -0.48 1.39 9.36
N ILE A 36 0.38 0.56 8.76
CA ILE A 36 0.00 -0.47 7.80
C ILE A 36 0.10 -1.82 8.49
N PRO A 37 -1.02 -2.52 8.76
CA PRO A 37 -0.99 -3.86 9.32
C PRO A 37 -0.42 -4.87 8.30
N PRO A 38 0.15 -6.01 8.74
CA PRO A 38 0.48 -7.09 7.83
C PRO A 38 -0.75 -7.54 7.04
N GLY A 39 -0.55 -7.92 5.78
CA GLY A 39 -1.63 -8.27 4.86
C GLY A 39 -2.29 -7.08 4.17
N PHE A 40 -1.73 -5.88 4.29
CA PHE A 40 -2.13 -4.74 3.46
C PHE A 40 -1.04 -4.43 2.42
N ALA A 41 -1.46 -4.11 1.20
CA ALA A 41 -0.57 -3.48 0.23
C ALA A 41 -0.44 -1.99 0.57
N HIS A 42 0.74 -1.42 0.35
CA HIS A 42 1.07 -0.03 0.65
C HIS A 42 1.66 0.66 -0.58
N GLY A 43 1.23 1.88 -0.85
CA GLY A 43 1.75 2.71 -1.93
C GLY A 43 1.54 4.18 -1.65
N TYR A 44 2.31 5.05 -2.31
CA TYR A 44 2.22 6.49 -2.12
C TYR A 44 2.54 7.27 -3.40
N CYS A 45 2.00 8.48 -3.47
CA CYS A 45 2.31 9.46 -4.52
C CYS A 45 2.92 10.70 -3.88
N THR A 46 4.08 11.15 -4.38
CA THR A 46 4.70 12.40 -3.90
C THR A 46 3.91 13.62 -4.37
N LEU A 47 3.57 14.52 -3.44
CA LEU A 47 2.84 15.76 -3.72
C LEU A 47 3.75 16.97 -3.86
N LYS A 48 5.02 16.82 -3.45
CA LYS A 48 6.07 17.83 -3.52
C LYS A 48 7.32 17.17 -4.06
N THR A 49 8.14 17.96 -4.77
CA THR A 49 9.50 17.55 -5.13
C THR A 49 10.31 17.30 -3.86
N ASP A 50 11.27 16.38 -3.93
CA ASP A 50 12.18 16.02 -2.84
C ASP A 50 11.51 15.58 -1.52
N SER A 51 10.29 15.04 -1.61
CA SER A 51 9.62 14.38 -0.48
C SER A 51 10.46 13.22 0.08
N THR A 52 10.42 13.06 1.39
CA THR A 52 11.07 11.92 2.09
C THR A 52 10.05 11.22 2.95
N ILE A 53 9.90 9.93 2.70
CA ILE A 53 9.13 9.01 3.53
C ILE A 53 10.08 8.21 4.41
N ALA A 54 9.67 7.95 5.65
CA ALA A 54 10.44 7.17 6.60
C ALA A 54 9.54 6.07 7.16
N TYR A 55 10.09 4.87 7.25
CA TYR A 55 9.37 3.68 7.69
C TYR A 55 9.91 3.18 9.02
N LYS A 56 9.00 2.74 9.89
CA LYS A 56 9.32 1.85 10.99
C LYS A 56 8.78 0.48 10.61
N LEU A 57 9.68 -0.46 10.39
CA LEU A 57 9.35 -1.80 9.92
C LEU A 57 9.42 -2.80 11.07
N THR A 58 8.54 -3.79 11.04
CA THR A 58 8.56 -4.92 11.98
C THR A 58 9.56 -6.00 11.57
N ASN A 59 10.05 -5.98 10.32
CA ASN A 59 10.99 -6.96 9.79
C ASN A 59 11.92 -6.34 8.74
N PHE A 60 12.99 -7.05 8.40
CA PHE A 60 13.92 -6.67 7.34
C PHE A 60 13.33 -6.94 5.95
N TYR A 61 13.79 -6.18 4.96
CA TYR A 61 13.41 -6.39 3.57
C TYR A 61 13.92 -7.75 3.04
N SER A 62 13.07 -8.44 2.28
CA SER A 62 13.44 -9.60 1.48
C SER A 62 12.79 -9.50 0.10
N ALA A 63 13.61 -9.47 -0.95
CA ALA A 63 13.12 -9.38 -2.32
C ALA A 63 12.29 -10.60 -2.75
N GLU A 64 12.55 -11.77 -2.15
CA GLU A 64 11.79 -13.01 -2.41
C GLU A 64 10.34 -12.92 -1.93
N TYR A 65 10.08 -12.14 -0.87
CA TYR A 65 8.75 -11.96 -0.28
C TYR A 65 8.13 -10.61 -0.64
N ASP A 66 8.75 -9.84 -1.54
CA ASP A 66 8.21 -8.58 -2.04
C ASP A 66 7.21 -8.86 -3.17
N ALA A 67 5.97 -8.44 -2.98
CA ALA A 67 4.89 -8.61 -3.93
C ALA A 67 3.95 -7.40 -3.90
N GLY A 68 3.19 -7.21 -4.98
CA GLY A 68 2.26 -6.09 -5.07
C GLY A 68 1.30 -6.21 -6.26
N THR A 69 0.52 -5.17 -6.45
CA THR A 69 -0.46 -5.03 -7.53
C THR A 69 -0.22 -3.74 -8.29
N ALA A 70 -0.68 -3.68 -9.53
CA ALA A 70 -0.67 -2.47 -10.34
C ALA A 70 -1.31 -1.30 -9.57
N TRP A 71 -0.55 -0.21 -9.42
CA TRP A 71 -0.96 0.95 -8.61
C TRP A 71 -2.21 1.64 -9.19
N ASN A 72 -2.35 1.63 -10.51
CA ASN A 72 -3.44 2.27 -11.25
C ASN A 72 -4.58 1.31 -11.62
N ASP A 73 -4.71 0.19 -10.91
CA ASP A 73 -5.83 -0.72 -11.12
C ASP A 73 -7.16 -0.04 -10.78
N LEU A 74 -8.02 0.10 -11.79
CA LEU A 74 -9.31 0.78 -11.67
C LEU A 74 -10.28 0.09 -10.70
N THR A 75 -10.10 -1.21 -10.44
CA THR A 75 -10.94 -1.97 -9.49
C THR A 75 -10.71 -1.54 -8.04
N LEU A 76 -9.53 -1.00 -7.73
CA LEU A 76 -9.22 -0.45 -6.40
C LEU A 76 -9.82 0.95 -6.21
N GLY A 77 -10.11 1.68 -7.29
CA GLY A 77 -10.74 3.01 -7.21
C GLY A 77 -9.94 4.02 -6.37
N ILE A 78 -8.61 3.96 -6.43
CA ILE A 78 -7.73 4.89 -5.71
C ILE A 78 -7.58 6.16 -6.56
N ASN A 79 -7.96 7.30 -5.99
CA ASN A 79 -7.85 8.61 -6.63
C ASN A 79 -6.43 9.17 -6.47
N TRP A 80 -5.48 8.56 -7.19
CA TRP A 80 -4.09 9.02 -7.17
C TRP A 80 -3.99 10.46 -7.70
N PRO A 81 -3.30 11.37 -7.00
CA PRO A 81 -3.17 12.77 -7.39
C PRO A 81 -2.09 12.97 -8.47
N VAL A 82 -2.11 12.10 -9.49
CA VAL A 82 -1.18 12.12 -10.63
C VAL A 82 -1.88 11.56 -11.86
N ASP A 83 -1.61 12.15 -13.02
CA ASP A 83 -2.02 11.57 -14.29
C ASP A 83 -1.14 10.32 -14.58
N PRO A 84 -1.72 9.15 -14.92
CA PRO A 84 -0.95 7.94 -15.22
C PRO A 84 0.12 8.12 -16.30
N SER A 85 -0.08 9.00 -17.28
CA SER A 85 0.89 9.30 -18.34
C SER A 85 2.12 10.08 -17.84
N ASN A 86 1.98 10.79 -16.71
CA ASN A 86 3.04 11.57 -16.08
C ASN A 86 3.67 10.86 -14.87
N ALA A 87 3.12 9.71 -14.46
CA ALA A 87 3.61 8.98 -13.30
C ALA A 87 5.01 8.40 -13.54
N ILE A 88 5.95 8.79 -12.69
CA ILE A 88 7.29 8.19 -12.63
C ILE A 88 7.20 6.96 -11.73
N ILE A 89 7.27 5.78 -12.33
CA ILE A 89 7.16 4.49 -11.64
C ILE A 89 8.35 3.60 -12.00
N SER A 90 8.75 2.76 -11.04
CA SER A 90 9.86 1.82 -11.20
C SER A 90 9.50 0.71 -12.19
N ASP A 91 10.52 0.05 -12.76
CA ASP A 91 10.30 -1.11 -13.63
C ASP A 91 9.64 -2.27 -12.86
N LYS A 92 9.91 -2.38 -11.55
CA LYS A 92 9.24 -3.35 -10.68
C LYS A 92 7.74 -3.09 -10.66
N ASP A 93 7.33 -1.85 -10.34
CA ASP A 93 5.90 -1.52 -10.20
C ASP A 93 5.16 -1.55 -11.53
N ARG A 94 5.85 -1.28 -12.65
CA ARG A 94 5.31 -1.46 -14.02
C ARG A 94 4.97 -2.92 -14.34
N SER A 95 5.67 -3.87 -13.74
CA SER A 95 5.51 -5.30 -14.02
C SER A 95 4.59 -6.01 -13.03
N LEU A 96 4.07 -5.31 -12.01
CA LEU A 96 3.11 -5.88 -11.07
C LEU A 96 1.79 -6.26 -11.76
N PRO A 97 1.15 -7.37 -11.37
CA PRO A 97 -0.10 -7.83 -11.96
C PRO A 97 -1.27 -6.89 -11.61
N ALA A 98 -2.34 -6.95 -12.39
CA ALA A 98 -3.63 -6.39 -12.01
C ALA A 98 -4.12 -7.01 -10.69
N PHE A 99 -4.92 -6.26 -9.93
CA PHE A 99 -5.38 -6.65 -8.59
C PHE A 99 -6.14 -7.98 -8.59
N GLY A 100 -6.98 -8.20 -9.60
CA GLY A 100 -7.70 -9.47 -9.76
C GLY A 100 -6.81 -10.69 -10.03
N ASN A 101 -5.54 -10.48 -10.42
CA ASN A 101 -4.56 -11.53 -10.67
C ASN A 101 -3.55 -11.69 -9.54
N LEU A 102 -3.72 -10.95 -8.43
CA LEU A 102 -2.86 -11.09 -7.25
C LEU A 102 -3.08 -12.50 -6.64
N PRO A 103 -2.02 -13.29 -6.42
CA PRO A 103 -2.17 -14.55 -5.71
C PRO A 103 -2.62 -14.33 -4.26
N PRO A 104 -3.17 -15.35 -3.59
CA PRO A 104 -3.55 -15.24 -2.18
C PRO A 104 -2.31 -15.17 -1.28
N LEU A 105 -1.78 -13.96 -1.10
CA LEU A 105 -0.59 -13.70 -0.29
C LEU A 105 -0.86 -13.74 1.21
N PHE A 106 -2.07 -13.37 1.62
CA PHE A 106 -2.50 -13.32 3.02
C PHE A 106 -3.95 -13.79 3.14
N THR A 107 -4.28 -14.45 4.26
CA THR A 107 -5.66 -14.84 4.59
C THR A 107 -6.16 -14.07 5.82
N TYR A 108 -7.44 -13.71 5.85
CA TYR A 108 -8.00 -12.90 6.94
C TYR A 108 -8.13 -13.69 8.26
N THR A 109 -8.36 -15.01 8.18
CA THR A 109 -8.52 -15.90 9.35
C THR A 109 -7.26 -16.03 10.20
N GLU A 110 -6.06 -15.96 9.59
CA GLU A 110 -4.78 -15.94 10.33
C GLU A 110 -4.69 -14.76 11.31
N PHE A 111 -5.40 -13.66 11.02
CA PHE A 111 -5.37 -12.45 11.84
C PHE A 111 -6.41 -12.43 12.96
N ILE A 112 -7.55 -13.12 12.81
CA ILE A 112 -8.51 -13.27 13.91
C ILE A 112 -7.87 -14.08 15.05
N GLN A 113 -7.15 -15.15 14.70
CA GLN A 113 -6.45 -15.99 15.67
C GLN A 113 -5.39 -15.19 16.46
N ALA A 114 -4.58 -14.39 15.76
CA ALA A 114 -3.54 -13.56 16.40
C ALA A 114 -4.11 -12.45 17.30
N MET A 115 -5.34 -11.98 17.05
CA MET A 115 -6.02 -11.01 17.91
C MET A 115 -6.70 -11.64 19.12
N THR A 116 -7.05 -12.93 19.05
CA THR A 116 -7.60 -13.67 20.20
C THR A 116 -6.52 -14.18 21.16
N ASP A 117 -5.27 -14.20 20.73
CA ASP A 117 -4.12 -14.66 21.53
C ASP A 117 -3.42 -13.51 22.31
N ILE A 118 -4.05 -12.33 22.42
CA ILE A 118 -3.65 -11.16 23.23
C ILE A 118 -4.70 -10.91 24.31
#